data_AF-A0A5D8ZCN2-F1
#
_entry.id   AF-A0A5D8ZCN2-F1
#
_cell.length_a   1.000
_cell.length_b   1.000
_cell.length_c   1.000
_cell.angle_alpha   90.00
_cell.angle_beta   90.00
_cell.angle_gamma   90.00
#
_symmetry.space_group_name_H-M   'P 1'
#
loop_
_entity.id
_entity.type
_entity.pdbx_description
1 polymer ?
#
loop_
_entity_poly.entity_id
_entity_poly.type
_entity_poly.pdbx_seq_one_letter_code
_entity_poly.pdbx_strand_id
1 'polypeptide(L)'
;MKKTFSILSIFSILIFSNLTINSCGSREDTVSCFPNTPINVSLNLNLPAYYALNNINGWIYVNEQQSGTRGLIIVRTANGFKVYDRNAPHICPDNNTTLEVKDNIAIICPQDNTRWILSTGQPESGAKTSLPPKTYPSNYDAPSKTLTVYY
;
A
#
# COMPACT_ATOMS: atom_id res chain seq x y z
N MET A 1 56.74 11.98 29.58
CA MET A 1 55.57 11.07 29.43
C MET A 1 54.28 11.88 29.27
N LYS A 2 53.94 12.43 28.09
CA LYS A 2 52.64 13.11 27.85
C LYS A 2 52.36 13.30 26.35
N LYS A 3 52.10 12.28 25.53
CA LYS A 3 51.58 12.50 24.14
C LYS A 3 50.66 11.39 23.58
N THR A 4 50.28 10.36 24.34
CA THR A 4 49.50 9.23 23.80
C THR A 4 47.97 9.39 23.93
N PHE A 5 47.48 10.28 24.79
CA PHE A 5 46.04 10.48 25.00
C PHE A 5 45.30 11.25 23.88
N SER A 6 46.02 12.01 23.04
CA SER A 6 45.40 12.85 22.01
C SER A 6 45.05 12.08 20.72
N ILE A 7 45.71 10.95 20.46
CA ILE A 7 45.60 10.23 19.18
C ILE A 7 44.44 9.22 19.20
N LEU A 8 44.16 8.60 20.36
CA LEU A 8 43.01 7.70 20.53
C LEU A 8 41.66 8.42 20.40
N SER A 9 41.59 9.68 20.84
CA SER A 9 40.37 10.49 20.77
C SER A 9 40.00 10.89 19.33
N ILE A 10 41.00 11.16 18.48
CA ILE A 10 40.81 11.50 17.06
C ILE A 10 40.25 10.31 16.27
N PHE A 11 40.66 9.07 16.61
CA PHE A 11 40.15 7.86 15.96
C PHE A 11 38.68 7.56 16.31
N SER A 12 38.25 7.89 17.53
CA SER A 12 36.83 7.75 17.91
C SER A 12 35.92 8.75 17.19
N ILE A 13 36.41 9.96 16.90
CA ILE A 13 35.62 11.00 16.19
C ILE A 13 35.41 10.66 14.70
N LEU A 14 36.35 9.96 14.07
CA LEU A 14 36.25 9.55 12.65
C LEU A 14 35.27 8.38 12.41
N ILE A 15 34.99 7.57 13.43
CA ILE A 15 34.05 6.44 13.34
C ILE A 15 32.59 6.91 13.38
N PHE A 16 32.28 8.01 14.07
CA PHE A 16 30.93 8.60 14.08
C PHE A 16 30.59 9.39 12.80
N SER A 17 31.59 9.67 11.95
CA SER A 17 31.45 10.49 10.73
C SER A 17 30.94 9.73 9.49
N ASN A 18 30.66 8.43 9.61
CA ASN A 18 30.20 7.58 8.49
C ASN A 18 28.72 7.18 8.57
N LEU A 19 27.90 7.93 9.32
CA LEU A 19 26.46 7.92 9.09
C LEU A 19 26.17 8.72 7.82
N THR A 20 26.40 8.06 6.69
CA THR A 20 25.90 8.47 5.39
C THR A 20 24.38 8.53 5.49
N ILE A 21 23.89 9.76 5.54
CA ILE A 21 22.51 10.16 5.35
C ILE A 21 22.10 9.69 3.96
N ASN A 22 21.62 8.45 3.87
CA ASN A 22 20.82 7.99 2.75
C ASN A 22 19.50 8.76 2.84
N SER A 23 19.50 9.97 2.29
CA SER A 23 18.28 10.69 1.99
C SER A 23 17.51 9.84 0.98
N CYS A 24 16.58 9.03 1.49
CA CYS A 24 15.53 8.44 0.69
C CYS A 24 14.65 9.61 0.27
N GLY A 25 15.00 10.25 -0.86
CA GLY A 25 14.20 11.32 -1.42
C GLY A 25 12.78 10.80 -1.57
N SER A 26 11.83 11.51 -0.95
CA SER A 26 10.39 11.24 -1.02
C SER A 26 9.95 11.39 -2.47
N ARG A 27 10.15 10.33 -3.27
CA ARG A 27 9.44 10.15 -4.52
C ARG A 27 7.99 9.95 -4.13
N GLU A 28 7.11 10.73 -4.74
CA GLU A 28 5.67 10.48 -4.62
C GLU A 28 5.41 9.02 -4.98
N ASP A 29 4.69 8.30 -4.12
CA ASP A 29 4.36 6.88 -4.31
C ASP A 29 3.36 6.66 -5.47
N THR A 30 2.98 7.73 -6.17
CA THR A 30 2.05 7.75 -7.31
C THR A 30 2.40 8.85 -8.33
N VAL A 31 1.84 8.77 -9.53
CA VAL A 31 1.93 9.83 -10.56
C VAL A 31 1.28 11.14 -10.11
N SER A 32 1.73 12.27 -10.66
CA SER A 32 1.25 13.62 -10.29
C SER A 32 -0.24 13.86 -10.51
N CYS A 33 -0.86 13.13 -11.44
CA CYS A 33 -2.29 13.17 -11.76
C CYS A 33 -3.13 12.19 -10.91
N PHE A 34 -2.53 11.50 -9.95
CA PHE A 34 -3.25 10.58 -9.08
C PHE A 34 -4.27 11.35 -8.22
N PRO A 35 -5.56 10.96 -8.22
CA PRO A 35 -6.59 11.70 -7.49
C PRO A 35 -6.33 11.70 -5.98
N ASN A 36 -6.44 12.87 -5.37
CA ASN A 36 -6.44 13.01 -3.93
C ASN A 36 -7.89 13.20 -3.44
N THR A 37 -8.53 12.09 -3.06
CA THR A 37 -9.91 12.07 -2.58
C THR A 37 -9.99 11.45 -1.20
N PRO A 38 -10.86 11.98 -0.32
CA PRO A 38 -11.00 11.45 1.04
C PRO A 38 -11.53 10.02 1.01
N ILE A 39 -11.02 9.19 1.92
CA ILE A 39 -11.55 7.85 2.17
C ILE A 39 -12.19 7.82 3.54
N ASN A 40 -13.44 7.36 3.62
CA ASN A 40 -14.11 7.10 4.88
C ASN A 40 -15.16 6.00 4.68
N VAL A 41 -14.74 4.75 4.89
CA VAL A 41 -15.59 3.59 4.69
C VAL A 41 -15.67 2.80 6.00
N SER A 42 -16.87 2.40 6.39
CA SER A 42 -17.11 1.48 7.51
C SER A 42 -17.93 0.28 7.05
N LEU A 43 -17.36 -0.91 7.19
CA LEU A 43 -17.94 -2.17 6.74
C LEU A 43 -18.25 -3.07 7.94
N ASN A 44 -19.47 -3.59 8.01
CA ASN A 44 -19.85 -4.61 8.99
C ASN A 44 -19.69 -6.01 8.38
N LEU A 45 -18.65 -6.74 8.77
CA LEU A 45 -18.30 -8.04 8.18
C LEU A 45 -19.29 -9.17 8.56
N ASN A 46 -20.34 -8.86 9.35
CA ASN A 46 -21.48 -9.75 9.56
C ASN A 46 -22.53 -9.67 8.44
N LEU A 47 -22.42 -8.70 7.52
CA LEU A 47 -23.30 -8.61 6.36
C LEU A 47 -22.84 -9.56 5.25
N PRO A 48 -23.78 -10.25 4.55
CA PRO A 48 -23.43 -11.19 3.48
C PRO A 48 -22.54 -10.62 2.37
N ALA A 49 -22.71 -9.34 2.03
CA ALA A 49 -21.89 -8.65 1.03
C ALA A 49 -20.39 -8.65 1.37
N TYR A 50 -20.03 -8.78 2.64
CA TYR A 50 -18.66 -8.67 3.14
C TYR A 50 -18.12 -9.98 3.72
N TYR A 51 -18.87 -11.08 3.60
CA TYR A 51 -18.47 -12.37 4.19
C TYR A 51 -17.14 -12.90 3.70
N ALA A 52 -16.77 -12.62 2.44
CA ALA A 52 -15.47 -12.98 1.90
C ALA A 52 -14.31 -12.50 2.81
N LEU A 53 -14.42 -11.30 3.39
CA LEU A 53 -13.39 -10.70 4.26
C LEU A 53 -13.21 -11.40 5.63
N ASN A 54 -14.08 -12.34 6.00
CA ASN A 54 -13.88 -13.18 7.18
C ASN A 54 -12.82 -14.27 6.96
N ASN A 55 -12.51 -14.61 5.70
CA ASN A 55 -11.57 -15.68 5.35
C ASN A 55 -10.27 -15.09 4.82
N ILE A 56 -9.13 -15.68 5.19
CA ILE A 56 -7.82 -15.29 4.63
C ILE A 56 -7.84 -15.47 3.11
N ASN A 57 -7.26 -14.50 2.39
CA ASN A 57 -7.30 -14.32 0.93
C ASN A 57 -8.67 -13.97 0.34
N GLY A 58 -9.71 -13.88 1.17
CA GLY A 58 -10.98 -13.33 0.73
C GLY A 58 -10.86 -11.84 0.45
N TRP A 59 -11.47 -11.40 -0.64
CA TRP A 59 -11.38 -10.03 -1.13
C TRP A 59 -12.74 -9.55 -1.64
N ILE A 60 -12.93 -8.23 -1.66
CA ILE A 60 -14.12 -7.59 -2.22
C ILE A 60 -13.75 -6.29 -2.93
N TYR A 61 -14.63 -5.84 -3.83
CA TYR A 61 -14.68 -4.46 -4.26
C TYR A 61 -15.56 -3.64 -3.33
N VAL A 62 -15.14 -2.41 -3.05
CA VAL A 62 -15.90 -1.45 -2.25
C VAL A 62 -16.11 -0.19 -3.09
N ASN A 63 -17.38 0.14 -3.31
CA ASN A 63 -17.81 1.34 -4.06
C ASN A 63 -18.82 2.15 -3.23
N GLU A 64 -18.59 2.21 -1.92
CA GLU A 64 -19.42 2.97 -0.96
C GLU A 64 -19.18 4.48 -1.10
N GLN A 65 -20.02 5.28 -0.45
CA GLN A 65 -19.75 6.71 -0.33
C GLN A 65 -18.36 6.93 0.29
N GLN A 66 -17.58 7.87 -0.26
CA GLN A 66 -16.21 8.16 0.16
C GLN A 66 -15.25 6.96 0.05
N SER A 67 -15.39 6.12 -1.00
CA SER A 67 -14.41 5.08 -1.36
C SER A 67 -13.42 5.51 -2.44
N GLY A 68 -13.13 6.81 -2.55
CA GLY A 68 -12.29 7.39 -3.59
C GLY A 68 -12.99 7.53 -4.95
N THR A 69 -12.23 7.74 -6.01
CA THR A 69 -12.79 7.99 -7.36
C THR A 69 -13.20 6.73 -8.11
N ARG A 70 -12.52 5.59 -7.86
CA ARG A 70 -12.72 4.33 -8.58
C ARG A 70 -13.06 3.14 -7.68
N GLY A 71 -13.28 3.40 -6.40
CA GLY A 71 -13.49 2.38 -5.39
C GLY A 71 -12.19 1.78 -4.88
N LEU A 72 -12.34 0.80 -3.99
CA LEU A 72 -11.24 0.13 -3.31
C LEU A 72 -11.27 -1.38 -3.56
N ILE A 73 -10.10 -2.01 -3.48
CA ILE A 73 -9.97 -3.45 -3.32
C ILE A 73 -9.56 -3.72 -1.87
N ILE A 74 -10.37 -4.45 -1.13
CA ILE A 74 -10.02 -4.89 0.22
C ILE A 74 -9.75 -6.39 0.19
N VAL A 75 -8.63 -6.81 0.76
CA VAL A 75 -8.27 -8.22 0.93
C VAL A 75 -7.93 -8.51 2.39
N ARG A 76 -8.43 -9.63 2.89
CA ARG A 76 -8.03 -10.19 4.18
C ARG A 76 -6.71 -10.95 4.02
N THR A 77 -5.67 -10.48 4.66
CA THR A 77 -4.37 -11.15 4.75
C THR A 77 -4.28 -11.98 6.03
N ALA A 78 -3.20 -12.75 6.19
CA ALA A 78 -2.94 -13.50 7.42
C ALA A 78 -2.83 -12.58 8.66
N ASN A 79 -2.36 -11.33 8.48
CA ASN A 79 -2.03 -10.43 9.58
C ASN A 79 -2.98 -9.23 9.70
N GLY A 80 -4.08 -9.19 8.95
CA GLY A 80 -5.00 -8.05 8.93
C GLY A 80 -5.57 -7.81 7.54
N PHE A 81 -5.77 -6.55 7.17
CA PHE A 81 -6.37 -6.16 5.90
C PHE A 81 -5.40 -5.31 5.08
N LYS A 82 -5.42 -5.52 3.76
CA LYS A 82 -4.85 -4.55 2.82
C LYS A 82 -5.98 -3.91 2.03
N VAL A 83 -5.89 -2.60 1.90
CA VAL A 83 -6.87 -1.78 1.19
C VAL A 83 -6.13 -1.04 0.09
N TYR A 84 -6.47 -1.30 -1.15
CA TYR A 84 -5.84 -0.71 -2.33
C TYR A 84 -6.80 0.25 -3.02
N ASP A 85 -6.30 1.41 -3.45
CA ASP A 85 -6.99 2.24 -4.44
C ASP A 85 -7.04 1.50 -5.78
N ARG A 86 -8.14 1.67 -6.51
CA ARG A 86 -8.32 1.13 -7.86
C ARG A 86 -7.76 2.04 -8.97
N ASN A 87 -7.10 3.14 -8.65
CA ASN A 87 -6.29 3.90 -9.60
C ASN A 87 -4.91 3.26 -9.74
N ALA A 88 -4.43 3.08 -10.98
CA ALA A 88 -3.05 2.67 -11.22
C ALA A 88 -2.06 3.69 -10.62
N PRO A 89 -1.03 3.27 -9.86
CA PRO A 89 -0.12 4.20 -9.20
C PRO A 89 0.79 4.93 -10.21
N HIS A 90 1.01 4.37 -11.40
CA HIS A 90 1.98 4.86 -12.39
C HIS A 90 1.38 5.42 -13.68
N ILE A 91 0.04 5.46 -13.80
CA ILE A 91 -0.66 5.96 -15.00
C ILE A 91 -1.80 6.87 -14.57
N CYS A 92 -1.98 8.01 -15.25
CA CYS A 92 -3.11 8.88 -15.00
C CYS A 92 -4.46 8.15 -15.18
N PRO A 93 -5.49 8.55 -14.42
CA PRO A 93 -6.83 7.98 -14.59
C PRO A 93 -7.34 8.12 -16.04
N ASP A 94 -7.64 7.00 -16.67
CA ASP A 94 -8.26 6.86 -17.99
C ASP A 94 -9.14 5.59 -18.01
N ASN A 95 -9.89 5.32 -19.08
CA ASN A 95 -10.96 4.32 -19.12
C ASN A 95 -10.51 2.91 -18.71
N ASN A 96 -9.31 2.44 -19.08
CA ASN A 96 -8.83 1.10 -18.71
C ASN A 96 -7.74 1.10 -17.62
N THR A 97 -7.54 2.20 -16.88
CA THR A 97 -6.55 2.23 -15.78
C THR A 97 -7.12 1.84 -14.42
N THR A 98 -8.38 1.40 -14.38
CA THR A 98 -9.01 0.90 -13.16
C THR A 98 -8.45 -0.47 -12.83
N LEU A 99 -7.85 -0.61 -11.65
CA LEU A 99 -7.30 -1.88 -11.20
C LEU A 99 -8.40 -2.90 -10.94
N GLU A 100 -8.12 -4.14 -11.36
CA GLU A 100 -9.02 -5.28 -11.26
C GLU A 100 -8.31 -6.45 -10.58
N VAL A 101 -9.07 -7.38 -10.01
CA VAL A 101 -8.53 -8.58 -9.39
C VAL A 101 -8.62 -9.70 -10.41
N LYS A 102 -7.49 -10.39 -10.63
CA LYS A 102 -7.35 -11.47 -11.58
C LYS A 102 -7.02 -12.77 -10.83
N ASP A 103 -7.77 -13.82 -11.17
CA ASP A 103 -7.59 -15.18 -10.68
C ASP A 103 -7.58 -15.31 -9.13
N ASN A 104 -8.17 -14.34 -8.43
CA ASN A 104 -8.19 -14.22 -6.96
C ASN A 104 -6.80 -14.12 -6.28
N ILE A 105 -5.74 -13.89 -7.04
CA ILE A 105 -4.36 -13.88 -6.52
C ILE A 105 -3.57 -12.63 -6.91
N ALA A 106 -4.01 -11.89 -7.94
CA ALA A 106 -3.30 -10.74 -8.46
C ALA A 106 -4.25 -9.55 -8.65
N ILE A 107 -3.68 -8.34 -8.58
CA ILE A 107 -4.28 -7.10 -9.06
C ILE A 107 -3.67 -6.83 -10.43
N ILE A 108 -4.47 -6.46 -11.42
CA ILE A 108 -4.03 -6.14 -12.79
C ILE A 108 -4.48 -4.75 -13.19
N CYS A 109 -3.62 -4.03 -13.91
CA CYS A 109 -3.96 -2.82 -14.65
C CYS A 109 -4.28 -3.21 -16.11
N PRO A 110 -5.54 -3.07 -16.57
CA PRO A 110 -5.92 -3.47 -17.92
C PRO A 110 -5.22 -2.70 -19.05
N GLN A 111 -4.78 -1.45 -18.84
CA GLN A 111 -4.08 -0.68 -19.89
C GLN A 111 -2.76 -1.31 -20.33
N ASP A 112 -1.96 -1.79 -19.39
CA ASP A 112 -0.56 -2.15 -19.64
C ASP A 112 -0.20 -3.58 -19.16
N ASN A 113 -1.18 -4.30 -18.63
CA ASN A 113 -1.06 -5.63 -18.04
C ASN A 113 -0.06 -5.69 -16.87
N THR A 114 0.24 -4.56 -16.21
CA THR A 114 1.03 -4.60 -14.98
C THR A 114 0.25 -5.35 -13.90
N ARG A 115 0.94 -6.23 -13.18
CA ARG A 115 0.37 -7.09 -12.15
C ARG A 115 1.06 -6.90 -10.81
N TRP A 116 0.28 -7.04 -9.75
CA TRP A 116 0.74 -7.04 -8.37
C TRP A 116 0.13 -8.23 -7.63
N ILE A 117 0.87 -8.80 -6.68
CA ILE A 117 0.36 -9.88 -5.82
C ILE A 117 -0.74 -9.31 -4.92
N LEU A 118 -1.95 -9.88 -4.95
CA LEU A 118 -3.11 -9.34 -4.23
C LEU A 118 -2.87 -9.26 -2.71
N SER A 119 -2.26 -10.29 -2.13
CA SER A 119 -2.03 -10.37 -0.68
C SER A 119 -0.93 -9.44 -0.16
N THR A 120 0.01 -9.02 -1.01
CA THR A 120 1.18 -8.22 -0.60
C THR A 120 1.28 -6.85 -1.28
N GLY A 121 0.61 -6.63 -2.41
CA GLY A 121 0.71 -5.43 -3.24
C GLY A 121 2.03 -5.31 -3.99
N GLN A 122 2.90 -6.32 -3.91
CA GLN A 122 4.21 -6.29 -4.57
C GLN A 122 4.05 -6.46 -6.08
N PRO A 123 4.74 -5.66 -6.91
CA PRO A 123 4.75 -5.85 -8.35
C PRO A 123 5.31 -7.24 -8.72
N GLU A 124 4.65 -7.91 -9.66
CA GLU A 124 5.12 -9.19 -10.19
C GLU A 124 6.28 -8.99 -11.19
N SER A 125 7.00 -10.07 -11.50
CA SER A 125 8.05 -10.04 -12.53
C SER A 125 7.47 -9.58 -13.87
N GLY A 126 8.12 -8.61 -14.51
CA GLY A 126 7.66 -8.02 -15.77
C GLY A 126 6.67 -6.86 -15.63
N ALA A 127 6.33 -6.44 -14.41
CA ALA A 127 5.59 -5.21 -14.14
C ALA A 127 6.24 -3.99 -14.80
N LYS A 128 5.42 -3.08 -15.36
CA LYS A 128 5.91 -1.83 -15.99
C LYS A 128 6.33 -0.77 -14.98
N THR A 129 6.06 -0.99 -13.69
CA THR A 129 6.44 -0.11 -12.59
C THR A 129 6.90 -0.92 -11.39
N SER A 130 7.78 -0.33 -10.58
CA SER A 130 8.14 -0.84 -9.26
C SER A 130 7.22 -0.30 -8.15
N LEU A 131 6.31 0.62 -8.47
CA LEU A 131 5.38 1.19 -7.50
C LEU A 131 4.29 0.16 -7.13
N PRO A 132 4.03 -0.09 -5.85
CA PRO A 132 2.85 -0.83 -5.43
C PRO A 132 1.58 0.04 -5.63
N PRO A 133 0.37 -0.54 -5.68
CA PRO A 133 -0.86 0.23 -5.67
C PRO A 133 -0.95 1.06 -4.37
N LYS A 134 -1.52 2.27 -4.46
CA LYS A 134 -1.71 3.12 -3.28
C LYS A 134 -2.54 2.36 -2.24
N THR A 135 -2.10 2.36 -0.99
CA THR A 135 -2.78 1.69 0.11
C THR A 135 -3.32 2.67 1.15
N TYR A 136 -4.38 2.26 1.84
CA TYR A 136 -4.98 3.03 2.91
C TYR A 136 -4.93 2.28 4.24
N PRO A 137 -4.71 2.99 5.36
CA PRO A 137 -4.79 2.39 6.67
C PRO A 137 -6.21 1.90 6.95
N SER A 138 -6.30 0.83 7.74
CA SER A 138 -7.58 0.30 8.18
C SER A 138 -7.50 -0.15 9.64
N ASN A 139 -8.63 -0.05 10.33
CA ASN A 139 -8.79 -0.51 11.70
C ASN A 139 -9.93 -1.53 11.75
N TYR A 140 -9.63 -2.72 12.28
CA TYR A 140 -10.57 -3.81 12.42
C TYR A 140 -10.88 -4.07 13.89
N ASP A 141 -12.14 -3.86 14.27
CA ASP A 141 -12.67 -4.22 15.57
C ASP A 141 -13.24 -5.65 15.53
N ALA A 142 -12.52 -6.59 16.12
CA ALA A 142 -12.89 -8.02 16.08
C ALA A 142 -14.23 -8.35 16.80
N PRO A 143 -14.56 -7.76 17.97
CA PRO A 143 -15.84 -8.01 18.65
C PRO A 143 -17.06 -7.60 17.82
N SER A 144 -17.08 -6.39 17.24
CA SER A 144 -18.19 -5.95 16.40
C SER A 144 -18.10 -6.44 14.95
N LYS A 145 -16.95 -6.99 14.56
CA LYS A 145 -16.55 -7.28 13.17
C LYS A 145 -16.70 -6.07 12.25
N THR A 146 -16.32 -4.90 12.73
CA THR A 146 -16.36 -3.66 11.94
C THR A 146 -14.98 -3.35 11.40
N LEU A 147 -14.85 -3.18 10.09
CA LEU A 147 -13.64 -2.70 9.41
C LEU A 147 -13.85 -1.25 8.99
N THR A 148 -12.97 -0.38 9.44
CA THR A 148 -12.96 1.04 9.06
C THR A 148 -11.73 1.36 8.23
N VAL A 149 -11.89 2.17 7.19
CA VAL A 149 -10.84 2.62 6.27
C VAL A 149 -10.90 4.13 6.19
N TYR A 150 -9.76 4.80 6.31
CA TYR A 150 -9.69 6.26 6.36
C TYR A 150 -8.47 6.82 5.62
N TYR A 151 -8.62 8.01 5.03
CA TYR A 151 -7.56 8.81 4.41
C TYR A 151 -7.94 10.28 4.34
#